data_AF-A0A416MMY7-F1
#
_entry.id   AF-A0A416MMY7-F1
#
_cell.length_a   1.000
_cell.length_b   1.000
_cell.length_c   1.000
_cell.angle_alpha   90.00
_cell.angle_beta   90.00
_cell.angle_gamma   90.00
#
_symmetry.space_group_name_H-M   'P 1'
#
loop_
_entity.id
_entity.type
_entity.pdbx_description
1 polymer ?
#
loop_
_entity_poly.entity_id
_entity_poly.type
_entity_poly.pdbx_seq_one_letter_code
_entity_poly.pdbx_strand_id
1 'polypeptide(L)'
;MADGVYIADFNTDSSMFHVNEACDGKGTLTVKDGEMTIHVSLTSKKILNLYYGLAADAVKEGAQLLDPTTDSVTYSDGMTEEVYGFDIPVPALDEEFDVALIGTKGTWYDHKVSVSNPEPKEDDAKSVVDLEDGTYTAEVTLEGGSGRASIESPATLTVKDGKVTASIVWSSPNYDYMIVDGKKLLPVNTEGNSVFEIPVASFDTALDVIADTVAMSKPHEIEYTLAFDSSTIKTAE
;
A
#
# COMPACT_ATOMS: atom_id res chain seq x y z
N MET A 1 -3.82 11.41 -13.17
CA MET A 1 -3.48 10.12 -12.54
C MET A 1 -4.72 9.64 -11.79
N ALA A 2 -4.95 8.33 -11.68
CA ALA A 2 -6.11 7.84 -10.91
C ALA A 2 -5.86 8.01 -9.41
N ASP A 3 -6.93 8.11 -8.63
CA ASP A 3 -6.84 8.12 -7.18
C ASP A 3 -6.24 6.80 -6.68
N GLY A 4 -5.34 6.88 -5.71
CA GLY A 4 -4.61 5.72 -5.22
C GLY A 4 -3.30 6.08 -4.50
N VAL A 5 -2.57 5.04 -4.11
CA VAL A 5 -1.27 5.14 -3.45
C VAL A 5 -0.21 4.50 -4.33
N TYR A 6 0.91 5.19 -4.48
CA TYR A 6 2.00 4.86 -5.38
C TYR A 6 3.33 4.98 -4.64
N ILE A 7 4.32 4.23 -5.07
CA ILE A 7 5.72 4.48 -4.76
C ILE A 7 6.29 5.30 -5.92
N ALA A 8 6.93 6.42 -5.62
CA ALA A 8 7.49 7.30 -6.65
C ALA A 8 8.90 7.75 -6.28
N ASP A 9 9.73 8.01 -7.28
CA ASP A 9 11.07 8.55 -7.07
C ASP A 9 10.98 10.00 -6.60
N PHE A 10 11.76 10.36 -5.59
CA PHE A 10 11.88 11.74 -5.11
C PHE A 10 13.30 12.26 -5.37
N ASN A 11 13.40 13.21 -6.30
CA ASN A 11 14.66 13.81 -6.71
C ASN A 11 14.83 15.19 -6.10
N THR A 12 16.08 15.57 -5.86
CA THR A 12 16.46 16.77 -5.12
C THR A 12 17.85 17.23 -5.56
N ASP A 13 18.07 18.53 -5.64
CA ASP A 13 19.36 19.12 -6.00
C ASP A 13 20.41 19.07 -4.87
N SER A 14 20.05 18.53 -3.70
CA SER A 14 20.85 18.61 -2.49
C SER A 14 21.20 17.26 -1.88
N SER A 15 22.49 17.06 -1.62
CA SER A 15 22.97 15.90 -0.88
C SER A 15 22.65 15.94 0.62
N MET A 16 22.13 17.06 1.14
CA MET A 16 21.71 17.18 2.54
C MET A 16 20.20 16.98 2.72
N PHE A 17 19.44 17.06 1.64
CA PHE A 17 17.98 16.92 1.65
C PHE A 17 17.60 15.81 0.69
N HIS A 18 17.63 14.58 1.19
CA HIS A 18 17.28 13.40 0.42
C HIS A 18 16.54 12.40 1.31
N VAL A 19 15.82 11.50 0.65
CA VAL A 19 15.13 10.40 1.30
C VAL A 19 16.15 9.48 1.98
N ASN A 20 15.75 8.86 3.10
CA ASN A 20 16.52 7.83 3.76
C ASN A 20 16.96 6.72 2.78
N GLU A 21 18.17 6.21 2.95
CA GLU A 21 18.71 5.13 2.11
C GLU A 21 17.89 3.83 2.21
N ALA A 22 17.23 3.60 3.35
CA ALA A 22 16.32 2.47 3.54
C ALA A 22 15.09 2.53 2.61
N CYS A 23 14.79 3.69 2.05
CA CYS A 23 13.67 3.91 1.14
C CYS A 23 14.11 3.96 -0.34
N ASP A 24 15.38 3.71 -0.66
CA ASP A 24 15.92 3.66 -2.04
C ASP A 24 15.60 4.89 -2.90
N GLY A 25 15.61 6.08 -2.29
CA GLY A 25 15.30 7.34 -2.96
C GLY A 25 13.81 7.55 -3.29
N LYS A 26 12.92 6.70 -2.76
CA LYS A 26 11.49 6.70 -3.08
C LYS A 26 10.63 7.20 -1.92
N GLY A 27 9.55 7.89 -2.27
CA GLY A 27 8.49 8.30 -1.35
C GLY A 27 7.17 7.60 -1.63
N THR A 28 6.21 7.75 -0.73
CA THR A 28 4.82 7.29 -0.94
C THR A 28 3.99 8.45 -1.50
N LEU A 29 3.61 8.37 -2.76
CA LEU A 29 2.75 9.35 -3.43
C LEU A 29 1.28 8.96 -3.26
N THR A 30 0.48 9.87 -2.71
CA THR A 30 -0.98 9.73 -2.61
C THR A 30 -1.65 10.66 -3.62
N VAL A 31 -2.56 10.10 -4.43
CA VAL A 31 -3.41 10.84 -5.36
C VAL A 31 -4.85 10.75 -4.87
N LYS A 32 -5.50 11.88 -4.64
CA LYS A 32 -6.90 11.93 -4.23
C LYS A 32 -7.57 13.18 -4.78
N ASP A 33 -8.74 13.03 -5.42
CA ASP A 33 -9.50 14.16 -5.99
C ASP A 33 -8.67 15.03 -6.96
N GLY A 34 -7.67 14.42 -7.62
CA GLY A 34 -6.72 15.12 -8.51
C GLY A 34 -5.59 15.89 -7.80
N GLU A 35 -5.56 15.91 -6.47
CA GLU A 35 -4.45 16.45 -5.69
C GLU A 35 -3.40 15.35 -5.41
N MET A 36 -2.12 15.73 -5.46
CA MET A 36 -1.00 14.82 -5.24
C MET A 36 -0.15 15.28 -4.07
N THR A 37 0.19 14.36 -3.17
CA THR A 37 1.08 14.61 -2.04
C THR A 37 2.06 13.45 -1.91
N ILE A 38 3.36 13.75 -1.82
CA ILE A 38 4.38 12.74 -1.59
C ILE A 38 4.85 12.79 -0.14
N HIS A 39 4.82 11.63 0.51
CA HIS A 39 5.41 11.42 1.81
C HIS A 39 6.85 10.91 1.66
N VAL A 40 7.81 11.61 2.26
CA VAL A 40 9.23 11.22 2.25
C VAL A 40 9.81 11.14 3.65
N SER A 41 10.39 9.99 3.99
CA SER A 41 11.17 9.81 5.24
C SER A 41 12.62 10.23 5.01
N LEU A 42 13.15 11.13 5.82
CA LEU A 42 14.51 11.67 5.67
C LEU A 42 15.56 10.83 6.42
N THR A 43 16.82 11.23 6.32
CA THR A 43 17.93 10.53 7.00
C THR A 43 18.02 10.79 8.50
N SER A 44 17.40 11.85 9.02
CA SER A 44 17.48 12.20 10.44
C SER A 44 16.46 13.25 10.84
N LYS A 45 16.32 13.49 12.16
CA LYS A 45 15.48 14.55 12.74
C LYS A 45 16.11 15.96 12.68
N LYS A 46 17.09 16.22 11.79
CA LYS A 46 17.84 17.49 11.74
C LYS A 46 17.19 18.57 10.88
N ILE A 47 16.33 18.18 9.94
CA ILE A 47 15.50 19.10 9.17
C ILE A 47 14.21 19.28 9.95
N LEU A 48 14.01 20.48 10.49
CA LEU A 48 12.96 20.73 11.47
C LEU A 48 11.60 20.95 10.80
N ASN A 49 11.56 21.73 9.73
CA ASN A 49 10.35 22.02 8.97
C ASN A 49 10.68 22.18 7.47
N LEU A 50 9.66 22.01 6.63
CA LEU A 50 9.71 22.39 5.22
C LEU A 50 8.70 23.51 4.91
N TYR A 51 8.85 24.12 3.76
CA TYR A 51 7.89 25.05 3.18
C TYR A 51 7.78 24.79 1.68
N TYR A 52 6.55 24.64 1.20
CA TYR A 52 6.28 24.50 -0.23
C TYR A 52 6.41 25.88 -0.91
N GLY A 53 7.54 26.10 -1.58
CA GLY A 53 7.95 27.38 -2.15
C GLY A 53 9.35 27.81 -1.70
N LEU A 54 9.63 29.11 -1.78
CA LEU A 54 10.95 29.67 -1.52
C LEU A 54 11.18 30.03 -0.04
N ALA A 55 12.43 29.95 0.41
CA ALA A 55 12.92 30.29 1.74
C ALA A 55 12.59 31.73 2.13
N ALA A 56 12.58 32.65 1.16
CA ALA A 56 12.21 34.04 1.37
C ALA A 56 10.72 34.21 1.79
N ASP A 57 9.86 33.26 1.41
CA ASP A 57 8.45 33.26 1.76
C ASP A 57 8.18 32.50 3.07
N ALA A 58 8.97 31.48 3.38
CA ALA A 58 8.85 30.68 4.59
C ALA A 58 8.96 31.49 5.91
N VAL A 59 9.64 32.65 5.88
CA VAL A 59 9.82 33.54 7.05
C VAL A 59 8.74 34.61 7.19
N LYS A 60 7.80 34.71 6.24
CA LYS A 60 6.75 35.73 6.25
C LYS A 60 5.60 35.33 7.19
N GLU A 61 4.90 36.33 7.74
CA GLU A 61 3.71 36.06 8.53
C GLU A 61 2.63 35.37 7.68
N GLY A 62 2.06 34.28 8.21
CA GLY A 62 1.04 33.49 7.54
C GLY A 62 1.57 32.37 6.63
N ALA A 63 2.89 32.18 6.54
CA ALA A 63 3.48 31.04 5.86
C ALA A 63 3.00 29.72 6.50
N GLN A 64 2.42 28.84 5.70
CA GLN A 64 2.02 27.51 6.13
C GLN A 64 3.22 26.57 5.99
N LEU A 65 3.83 26.23 7.12
CA LEU A 65 4.93 25.27 7.15
C LEU A 65 4.39 23.85 7.04
N LEU A 66 5.20 22.96 6.48
CA LEU A 66 4.98 21.53 6.52
C LEU A 66 5.67 21.01 7.78
N ASP A 67 4.87 20.60 8.75
CA ASP A 67 5.36 20.03 10.00
C ASP A 67 5.84 18.58 9.79
N PRO A 68 6.89 18.15 10.49
CA PRO A 68 7.42 16.80 10.35
C PRO A 68 6.49 15.76 10.96
N THR A 69 6.42 14.59 10.34
CA THR A 69 6.01 13.34 11.00
C THR A 69 7.23 12.69 11.66
N THR A 70 7.01 11.74 12.58
CA THR A 70 8.07 10.85 13.07
C THR A 70 7.86 9.48 12.48
N ASP A 71 8.84 9.01 11.72
CA ASP A 71 8.78 7.74 11.02
C ASP A 71 9.81 6.78 11.62
N SER A 72 9.50 5.48 11.60
CA SER A 72 10.46 4.43 11.92
C SER A 72 10.94 3.79 10.62
N VAL A 73 12.24 3.93 10.32
CA VAL A 73 12.88 3.26 9.19
C VAL A 73 13.61 2.01 9.68
N THR A 74 13.54 0.92 8.89
CA THR A 74 14.28 -0.32 9.16
C THR A 74 15.34 -0.51 8.09
N TYR A 75 16.60 -0.62 8.50
CA TYR A 75 17.72 -0.83 7.59
C TYR A 75 17.90 -2.32 7.26
N SER A 76 18.72 -2.62 6.25
CA SER A 76 18.96 -3.99 5.78
C SER A 76 19.65 -4.90 6.80
N ASP A 77 20.32 -4.32 7.81
CA ASP A 77 20.91 -5.04 8.94
C ASP A 77 19.91 -5.32 10.08
N GLY A 78 18.65 -4.89 9.93
CA GLY A 78 17.57 -5.04 10.90
C GLY A 78 17.56 -3.97 12.01
N MET A 79 18.47 -2.99 11.97
CA MET A 79 18.39 -1.85 12.89
C MET A 79 17.23 -0.94 12.51
N THR A 80 16.63 -0.31 13.52
CA THR A 80 15.56 0.67 13.34
C THR A 80 16.01 2.03 13.87
N GLU A 81 15.60 3.09 13.18
CA GLU A 81 15.85 4.47 13.59
C GLU A 81 14.58 5.30 13.42
N GLU A 82 14.36 6.22 14.35
CA GLU A 82 13.33 7.23 14.17
C GLU A 82 13.91 8.44 13.43
N VAL A 83 13.27 8.78 12.32
CA VAL A 83 13.61 9.93 11.48
C VAL A 83 12.41 10.86 11.34
N TYR A 84 12.61 12.01 10.71
CA TYR A 84 11.48 12.85 10.33
C TYR A 84 11.04 12.57 8.91
N GLY A 85 9.73 12.51 8.72
CA GLY A 85 9.07 12.47 7.43
C GLY A 85 8.34 13.76 7.13
N PHE A 86 7.99 13.98 5.86
CA PHE A 86 7.24 15.15 5.44
C PHE A 86 6.28 14.81 4.31
N ASP A 87 5.07 15.39 4.39
CA ASP A 87 4.08 15.40 3.33
C ASP A 87 4.26 16.66 2.47
N ILE A 88 4.68 16.48 1.23
CA ILE A 88 5.02 17.57 0.30
C ILE A 88 3.98 17.59 -0.83
N PRO A 89 3.27 18.71 -1.06
CA PRO A 89 2.39 18.86 -2.22
C PRO A 89 3.16 18.72 -3.53
N VAL A 90 2.60 17.97 -4.49
CA VAL A 90 3.20 17.74 -5.80
C VAL A 90 2.34 18.40 -6.87
N PRO A 91 2.78 19.53 -7.47
CA PRO A 91 1.97 20.24 -8.48
C PRO A 91 1.84 19.46 -9.80
N ALA A 92 2.90 18.78 -10.21
CA ALA A 92 2.98 17.97 -11.42
C ALA A 92 4.08 16.92 -11.27
N LEU A 93 3.91 15.78 -11.95
CA LEU A 93 4.96 14.76 -12.07
C LEU A 93 5.98 15.18 -13.13
N ASP A 94 7.22 14.72 -12.98
CA ASP A 94 8.34 14.97 -13.90
C ASP A 94 8.69 16.46 -14.10
N GLU A 95 8.18 17.34 -13.23
CA GLU A 95 8.46 18.77 -13.21
C GLU A 95 9.13 19.19 -11.90
N GLU A 96 10.11 20.09 -11.99
CA GLU A 96 10.77 20.65 -10.81
C GLU A 96 9.90 21.70 -10.13
N PHE A 97 9.86 21.68 -8.81
CA PHE A 97 9.23 22.70 -7.98
C PHE A 97 10.12 23.07 -6.79
N ASP A 98 9.86 24.25 -6.22
CA ASP A 98 10.68 24.79 -5.14
C ASP A 98 10.16 24.31 -3.77
N VAL A 99 11.07 23.80 -2.94
CA VAL A 99 10.84 23.48 -1.54
C VAL A 99 11.96 24.09 -0.73
N ALA A 100 11.60 24.81 0.33
CA ALA A 100 12.56 25.32 1.28
C ALA A 100 12.60 24.46 2.54
N LEU A 101 13.79 24.33 3.14
CA LEU A 101 13.96 23.61 4.40
C LEU A 101 14.67 24.45 5.44
N ILE A 102 14.34 24.21 6.71
CA ILE A 102 15.06 24.77 7.86
C ILE A 102 15.61 23.64 8.72
N GLY A 103 16.93 23.65 8.93
CA GLY A 103 17.59 22.73 9.85
C GLY A 103 17.76 23.32 11.25
N THR A 104 18.40 22.56 12.13
CA THR A 104 18.75 22.99 13.51
C THR A 104 19.62 24.25 13.61
N LYS A 105 20.21 24.71 12.50
CA LYS A 105 20.97 25.96 12.43
C LYS A 105 20.10 27.21 12.28
N GLY A 106 18.80 27.06 12.03
CA GLY A 106 17.84 28.17 11.97
C GLY A 106 17.84 28.97 10.65
N THR A 107 18.54 28.49 9.62
CA THR A 107 18.58 29.14 8.29
C THR A 107 17.74 28.33 7.31
N TRP A 108 16.90 29.02 6.53
CA TRP A 108 16.16 28.44 5.42
C TRP A 108 17.01 28.34 4.16
N TYR A 109 16.88 27.24 3.41
CA TYR A 109 17.57 26.99 2.16
C TYR A 109 16.59 26.55 1.07
N ASP A 110 16.72 27.12 -0.12
CA ASP A 110 15.95 26.76 -1.31
C ASP A 110 16.51 25.49 -1.95
N HIS A 111 15.61 24.59 -2.37
CA HIS A 111 15.93 23.39 -3.11
C HIS A 111 14.94 23.16 -4.23
N LYS A 112 15.43 22.62 -5.35
CA LYS A 112 14.60 22.07 -6.41
C LYS A 112 14.38 20.58 -6.19
N VAL A 113 13.12 20.18 -6.25
CA VAL A 113 12.72 18.78 -6.14
C VAL A 113 11.78 18.40 -7.27
N SER A 114 11.73 17.11 -7.59
CA SER A 114 10.77 16.56 -8.54
C SER A 114 10.34 15.15 -8.14
N VAL A 115 9.14 14.77 -8.58
CA VAL A 115 8.56 13.44 -8.35
C VAL A 115 8.33 12.76 -9.68
N SER A 116 8.84 11.55 -9.84
CA SER A 116 8.80 10.82 -11.11
C SER A 116 8.54 9.32 -10.92
N ASN A 117 8.26 8.64 -12.03
CA ASN A 117 8.09 7.18 -12.09
C ASN A 117 7.18 6.59 -10.98
N PRO A 118 5.91 7.05 -10.86
CA PRO A 118 5.01 6.47 -9.89
C PRO A 118 4.58 5.06 -10.30
N GLU A 119 4.80 4.11 -9.40
CA GLU A 119 4.41 2.71 -9.52
C GLU A 119 3.33 2.43 -8.48
N PRO A 120 2.22 1.74 -8.82
CA PRO A 120 1.21 1.38 -7.84
C PRO A 120 1.85 0.69 -6.64
N LYS A 121 1.54 1.16 -5.42
CA LYS A 121 2.10 0.54 -4.22
C LYS A 121 1.40 -0.80 -3.98
N GLU A 122 2.10 -1.89 -4.31
CA GLU A 122 1.56 -3.27 -4.28
C GLU A 122 1.08 -3.76 -2.89
N ASP A 123 1.36 -3.01 -1.80
CA ASP A 123 0.99 -3.41 -0.43
C ASP A 123 0.04 -2.42 0.30
N ASP A 124 -0.46 -1.38 -0.36
CA ASP A 124 -1.47 -0.44 0.19
C ASP A 124 -2.54 -0.08 -0.87
N ALA A 125 -3.01 -1.08 -1.61
CA ALA A 125 -4.32 -0.98 -2.22
C ALA A 125 -5.34 -0.91 -1.08
N LYS A 126 -5.69 0.31 -0.65
CA LYS A 126 -6.93 0.56 0.07
C LYS A 126 -8.02 -0.11 -0.74
N SER A 127 -8.64 -1.11 -0.13
CA SER A 127 -9.90 -1.68 -0.59
C SER A 127 -10.82 -0.52 -0.96
N VAL A 128 -11.32 -0.53 -2.19
CA VAL A 128 -12.13 0.54 -2.81
C VAL A 128 -13.50 0.76 -2.12
N VAL A 129 -13.65 0.27 -0.90
CA VAL A 129 -14.84 0.32 -0.07
C VAL A 129 -14.39 0.76 1.33
N ASP A 130 -14.77 1.96 1.75
CA ASP A 130 -14.60 2.47 3.12
C ASP A 130 -15.51 1.64 4.05
N LEU A 131 -15.02 0.48 4.48
CA LEU A 131 -15.67 -0.34 5.49
C LEU A 131 -15.07 -0.01 6.86
N GLU A 132 -15.93 0.17 7.86
CA GLU A 132 -15.47 0.23 9.26
C GLU A 132 -15.00 -1.15 9.72
N ASP A 133 -14.13 -1.18 10.72
CA ASP A 133 -13.67 -2.41 11.36
C ASP A 133 -14.86 -3.29 11.79
N GLY A 134 -14.85 -4.54 11.34
CA GLY A 134 -15.99 -5.44 11.52
C GLY A 134 -15.93 -6.67 10.64
N THR A 135 -17.01 -7.45 10.68
CA THR A 135 -17.16 -8.65 9.86
C THR A 135 -18.30 -8.45 8.86
N TYR A 136 -18.05 -8.85 7.62
CA TYR A 136 -18.96 -8.71 6.51
C TYR A 136 -19.01 -10.02 5.70
N THR A 137 -19.91 -10.08 4.74
CA THR A 137 -19.99 -11.12 3.72
C THR A 137 -20.09 -10.46 2.35
N ALA A 138 -19.48 -11.05 1.32
CA ALA A 138 -19.63 -10.64 -0.07
C ALA A 138 -19.66 -11.86 -0.99
N GLU A 139 -20.43 -11.81 -2.07
CA GLU A 139 -20.37 -12.82 -3.12
C GLU A 139 -18.99 -12.80 -3.76
N VAL A 140 -18.40 -13.99 -3.86
CA VAL A 140 -17.13 -14.22 -4.54
C VAL A 140 -17.34 -15.18 -5.70
N THR A 141 -16.70 -14.91 -6.83
CA THR A 141 -16.64 -15.78 -7.99
C THR A 141 -15.25 -16.36 -8.15
N LEU A 142 -15.16 -17.59 -8.65
CA LEU A 142 -13.91 -18.27 -8.98
C LEU A 142 -13.94 -18.62 -10.48
N GLU A 143 -12.96 -18.13 -11.22
CA GLU A 143 -12.72 -18.49 -12.61
C GLU A 143 -11.36 -19.16 -12.78
N GLY A 144 -11.19 -19.91 -13.87
CA GLY A 144 -9.93 -20.60 -14.18
C GLY A 144 -9.90 -22.08 -13.80
N GLY A 145 -8.68 -22.63 -13.81
CA GLY A 145 -8.44 -24.07 -13.67
C GLY A 145 -9.20 -24.95 -14.67
N SER A 146 -9.60 -26.14 -14.21
CA SER A 146 -10.31 -27.14 -15.05
C SER A 146 -11.84 -27.03 -15.01
N GLY A 147 -12.38 -26.02 -14.31
CA GLY A 147 -13.83 -25.87 -14.06
C GLY A 147 -14.43 -26.86 -13.07
N ARG A 148 -13.59 -27.66 -12.38
CA ARG A 148 -14.02 -28.64 -11.36
C ARG A 148 -13.96 -28.12 -9.93
N ALA A 149 -13.17 -27.08 -9.70
CA ALA A 149 -13.02 -26.47 -8.39
C ALA A 149 -14.12 -25.41 -8.19
N SER A 150 -14.51 -25.22 -6.94
CA SER A 150 -15.42 -24.16 -6.52
C SER A 150 -15.06 -23.72 -5.12
N ILE A 151 -15.51 -22.53 -4.75
CA ILE A 151 -15.40 -21.98 -3.40
C ILE A 151 -16.79 -21.70 -2.85
N GLU A 152 -16.92 -21.66 -1.52
CA GLU A 152 -18.15 -21.20 -0.89
C GLU A 152 -18.34 -19.70 -1.14
N SER A 153 -19.59 -19.32 -1.41
CA SER A 153 -19.99 -17.94 -1.69
C SER A 153 -21.39 -17.71 -1.09
N PRO A 154 -21.61 -16.62 -0.34
CA PRO A 154 -20.68 -15.52 -0.08
C PRO A 154 -19.52 -15.90 0.84
N ALA A 155 -18.38 -15.23 0.66
CA ALA A 155 -17.21 -15.35 1.54
C ALA A 155 -17.30 -14.37 2.71
N THR A 156 -16.78 -14.77 3.87
CA THR A 156 -16.65 -13.91 5.04
C THR A 156 -15.47 -12.96 4.86
N LEU A 157 -15.68 -11.68 5.14
CA LEU A 157 -14.68 -10.63 5.13
C LEU A 157 -14.48 -10.11 6.56
N THR A 158 -13.22 -9.90 6.95
CA THR A 158 -12.87 -9.19 8.18
C THR A 158 -12.13 -7.91 7.83
N VAL A 159 -12.62 -6.80 8.36
CA VAL A 159 -12.01 -5.48 8.20
C VAL A 159 -11.37 -5.09 9.53
N LYS A 160 -10.10 -4.74 9.48
CA LYS A 160 -9.37 -4.26 10.67
C LYS A 160 -8.30 -3.25 10.25
N ASP A 161 -8.30 -2.09 10.89
CA ASP A 161 -7.37 -0.99 10.59
C ASP A 161 -7.35 -0.65 9.08
N GLY A 162 -8.54 -0.69 8.45
CA GLY A 162 -8.70 -0.43 7.00
C GLY A 162 -8.20 -1.54 6.06
N LYS A 163 -7.81 -2.70 6.59
CA LYS A 163 -7.39 -3.87 5.80
C LYS A 163 -8.49 -4.92 5.75
N VAL A 164 -8.77 -5.42 4.56
CA VAL A 164 -9.78 -6.46 4.32
C VAL A 164 -9.11 -7.82 4.14
N THR A 165 -9.58 -8.81 4.88
CA THR A 165 -9.17 -10.22 4.73
C THR A 165 -10.38 -11.08 4.44
N ALA A 166 -10.34 -11.88 3.37
CA ALA A 166 -11.40 -12.81 3.00
C ALA A 166 -11.07 -14.25 3.43
N SER A 167 -12.08 -14.95 3.96
CA SER A 167 -12.02 -16.38 4.25
C SER A 167 -12.56 -17.17 3.05
N ILE A 168 -11.66 -17.88 2.37
CA ILE A 168 -11.94 -18.66 1.16
C ILE A 168 -12.00 -20.15 1.51
N VAL A 169 -13.21 -20.71 1.47
CA VAL A 169 -13.46 -22.14 1.70
C VAL A 169 -13.54 -22.84 0.36
N TRP A 170 -12.59 -23.73 0.06
CA TRP A 170 -12.61 -24.53 -1.16
C TRP A 170 -13.62 -25.67 -1.08
N SER A 171 -13.99 -26.27 -2.22
CA SER A 171 -14.88 -27.45 -2.27
C SER A 171 -14.19 -28.77 -1.92
N SER A 172 -12.91 -28.75 -1.54
CA SER A 172 -12.10 -29.94 -1.25
C SER A 172 -11.09 -29.65 -0.14
N PRO A 173 -10.72 -30.66 0.67
CA PRO A 173 -9.65 -30.55 1.68
C PRO A 173 -8.24 -30.68 1.09
N ASN A 174 -8.12 -30.96 -0.21
CA ASN A 174 -6.85 -31.33 -0.85
C ASN A 174 -6.14 -30.13 -1.47
N TYR A 175 -6.18 -28.98 -0.80
CA TYR A 175 -5.40 -27.79 -1.15
C TYR A 175 -4.38 -27.50 -0.05
N ASP A 176 -3.10 -27.54 -0.40
CA ASP A 176 -1.99 -27.45 0.55
C ASP A 176 -1.57 -26.00 0.82
N TYR A 177 -1.58 -25.16 -0.23
CA TYR A 177 -1.27 -23.74 -0.12
C TYR A 177 -1.93 -22.94 -1.25
N MET A 178 -2.05 -21.63 -1.01
CA MET A 178 -2.34 -20.65 -2.04
C MET A 178 -1.16 -19.68 -2.18
N ILE A 179 -1.00 -19.10 -3.36
CA ILE A 179 -0.12 -17.96 -3.60
C ILE A 179 -1.01 -16.80 -4.03
N VAL A 180 -0.94 -15.70 -3.30
CA VAL A 180 -1.65 -14.45 -3.56
C VAL A 180 -0.61 -13.34 -3.52
N ASP A 181 -0.52 -12.55 -4.59
CA ASP A 181 0.50 -11.50 -4.75
C ASP A 181 1.94 -12.00 -4.45
N GLY A 182 2.26 -13.19 -4.95
CA GLY A 182 3.56 -13.84 -4.73
C GLY A 182 3.82 -14.38 -3.31
N LYS A 183 2.91 -14.15 -2.36
CA LYS A 183 3.03 -14.61 -0.96
C LYS A 183 2.32 -15.95 -0.78
N LYS A 184 3.03 -16.93 -0.22
CA LYS A 184 2.51 -18.28 0.07
C LYS A 184 1.69 -18.28 1.36
N LEU A 185 0.44 -18.71 1.27
CA LEU A 185 -0.53 -18.81 2.35
C LEU A 185 -0.88 -20.29 2.60
N LEU A 186 -0.95 -20.67 3.88
CA LEU A 186 -1.33 -22.02 4.32
C LEU A 186 -2.78 -22.03 4.79
N PRO A 187 -3.47 -23.18 4.75
CA PRO A 187 -4.83 -23.27 5.25
C PRO A 187 -4.86 -23.01 6.77
N VAL A 188 -5.89 -22.30 7.23
CA VAL A 188 -6.07 -21.93 8.64
C VAL A 188 -6.77 -23.01 9.46
N ASN A 189 -7.31 -24.03 8.80
CA ASN A 189 -8.00 -25.16 9.40
C ASN A 189 -7.27 -26.49 9.17
N THR A 190 -7.53 -27.46 10.04
CA THR A 190 -7.00 -28.83 9.94
C THR A 190 -8.06 -29.90 9.66
N GLU A 191 -9.34 -29.52 9.65
CA GLU A 191 -10.49 -30.40 9.44
C GLU A 191 -11.49 -29.78 8.47
N GLY A 192 -12.17 -30.60 7.68
CA GLY A 192 -13.09 -30.14 6.64
C GLY A 192 -12.35 -29.70 5.38
N ASN A 193 -13.04 -28.94 4.51
CA ASN A 193 -12.43 -28.43 3.29
C ASN A 193 -11.38 -27.35 3.58
N SER A 194 -10.41 -27.16 2.70
CA SER A 194 -9.33 -26.20 2.92
C SER A 194 -9.88 -24.77 2.98
N VAL A 195 -9.52 -24.03 4.03
CA VAL A 195 -9.87 -22.63 4.25
C VAL A 195 -8.61 -21.79 4.26
N PHE A 196 -8.59 -20.73 3.44
CA PHE A 196 -7.49 -19.77 3.39
C PHE A 196 -7.97 -18.38 3.78
N GLU A 197 -7.13 -17.62 4.46
CA GLU A 197 -7.34 -16.20 4.69
C GLU A 197 -6.45 -15.41 3.74
N ILE A 198 -7.07 -14.63 2.84
CA ILE A 198 -6.36 -13.87 1.80
C ILE A 198 -6.63 -12.37 1.95
N PRO A 199 -5.63 -11.49 1.71
CA PRO A 199 -5.89 -10.05 1.65
C PRO A 199 -6.74 -9.71 0.42
N VAL A 200 -7.65 -8.74 0.58
CA VAL A 200 -8.48 -8.21 -0.53
C VAL A 200 -8.09 -6.76 -0.78
N ALA A 201 -7.29 -6.55 -1.80
CA ALA A 201 -6.79 -5.25 -2.24
C ALA A 201 -7.88 -4.38 -2.90
N SER A 202 -8.82 -5.01 -3.62
CA SER A 202 -9.89 -4.31 -4.32
C SER A 202 -11.11 -5.21 -4.51
N PHE A 203 -12.27 -4.56 -4.71
CA PHE A 203 -13.52 -5.22 -5.09
C PHE A 203 -13.81 -4.96 -6.57
N ASP A 204 -14.71 -5.75 -7.15
CA ASP A 204 -15.14 -5.66 -8.56
C ASP A 204 -13.99 -5.79 -9.58
N THR A 205 -12.85 -6.31 -9.14
CA THR A 205 -11.65 -6.53 -9.93
C THR A 205 -11.19 -7.98 -9.74
N ALA A 206 -10.66 -8.55 -10.81
CA ALA A 206 -10.04 -9.86 -10.82
C ALA A 206 -8.76 -9.88 -9.97
N LEU A 207 -8.70 -10.80 -9.01
CA LEU A 207 -7.53 -11.12 -8.18
C LEU A 207 -6.97 -12.47 -8.63
N ASP A 208 -5.76 -12.47 -9.18
CA ASP A 208 -5.09 -13.69 -9.61
C ASP A 208 -4.51 -14.44 -8.41
N VAL A 209 -4.76 -15.75 -8.37
CA VAL A 209 -4.29 -16.64 -7.30
C VAL A 209 -3.80 -17.96 -7.88
N ILE A 210 -2.83 -18.57 -7.23
CA ILE A 210 -2.39 -19.94 -7.54
C ILE A 210 -2.76 -20.83 -6.37
N ALA A 211 -3.46 -21.93 -6.62
CA ALA A 211 -3.77 -22.91 -5.58
C ALA A 211 -3.12 -24.26 -5.92
N ASP A 212 -2.35 -24.80 -4.96
CA ASP A 212 -1.76 -26.12 -5.08
C ASP A 212 -2.74 -27.18 -4.61
N THR A 213 -3.00 -28.18 -5.45
CA THR A 213 -3.83 -29.33 -5.10
C THR A 213 -3.08 -30.65 -5.20
N VAL A 214 -3.28 -31.50 -4.19
CA VAL A 214 -2.73 -32.86 -4.12
C VAL A 214 -3.75 -33.94 -4.49
N ALA A 215 -4.95 -33.55 -4.91
CA ALA A 215 -6.03 -34.48 -5.27
C ALA A 215 -5.69 -35.39 -6.46
N MET A 216 -4.72 -35.02 -7.32
CA MET A 216 -4.43 -35.70 -8.59
C MET A 216 -3.18 -36.59 -8.55
N SER A 217 -2.85 -37.17 -7.39
CA SER A 217 -1.68 -38.06 -7.16
C SER A 217 -0.30 -37.39 -7.28
N LYS A 218 -0.23 -36.16 -7.82
CA LYS A 218 0.91 -35.24 -7.75
C LYS A 218 0.40 -33.85 -7.38
N PRO A 219 1.19 -33.04 -6.66
CA PRO A 219 0.89 -31.64 -6.45
C PRO A 219 0.81 -30.89 -7.79
N HIS A 220 -0.21 -30.05 -7.93
CA HIS A 220 -0.40 -29.19 -9.08
C HIS A 220 -0.78 -27.80 -8.63
N GLU A 221 0.07 -26.82 -8.95
CA GLU A 221 -0.27 -25.40 -8.92
C GLU A 221 -1.19 -25.08 -10.10
N ILE A 222 -2.37 -24.54 -9.80
CA ILE A 222 -3.37 -24.15 -10.80
C ILE A 222 -3.70 -22.69 -10.59
N GLU A 223 -3.67 -21.92 -11.69
CA GLU A 223 -4.06 -20.52 -11.73
C GLU A 223 -5.58 -20.37 -11.72
N TYR A 224 -6.06 -19.46 -10.89
CA TYR A 224 -7.44 -19.03 -10.79
C TYR A 224 -7.51 -17.52 -10.67
N THR A 225 -8.70 -16.99 -10.90
CA THR A 225 -9.03 -15.59 -10.65
C THR A 225 -10.23 -15.54 -9.71
N LEU A 226 -10.15 -14.70 -8.68
CA LEU A 226 -11.22 -14.40 -7.73
C LEU A 226 -11.77 -13.00 -7.99
N ALA A 227 -13.07 -12.79 -7.89
CA ALA A 227 -13.64 -11.44 -7.87
C ALA A 227 -14.71 -11.34 -6.78
N PHE A 228 -14.62 -10.28 -5.97
CA PHE A 228 -15.56 -9.99 -4.89
C PHE A 228 -16.51 -8.88 -5.34
N ASP A 229 -17.82 -9.15 -5.33
CA ASP A 229 -18.83 -8.18 -5.74
C ASP A 229 -19.13 -7.19 -4.60
N SER A 230 -18.71 -5.93 -4.76
CA SER A 230 -18.88 -4.91 -3.72
C SER A 230 -20.36 -4.60 -3.44
N SER A 231 -21.25 -4.79 -4.42
CA SER A 231 -22.68 -4.49 -4.29
C SER A 231 -23.42 -5.48 -3.39
N THR A 232 -22.78 -6.62 -3.11
CA THR A 232 -23.33 -7.69 -2.27
C THR A 232 -22.85 -7.63 -0.82
N ILE A 233 -21.97 -6.67 -0.49
CA ILE A 233 -21.39 -6.54 0.85
C ILE A 233 -22.49 -6.31 1.90
N LYS A 234 -22.50 -7.15 2.94
CA LYS A 234 -23.42 -7.05 4.09
C LYS A 234 -22.67 -7.33 5.37
N THR A 235 -22.99 -6.62 6.44
CA THR A 235 -22.50 -6.96 7.79
C THR A 235 -22.87 -8.41 8.11
N ALA A 236 -21.92 -9.19 8.63
CA ALA A 236 -22.18 -10.54 9.11
C ALA A 236 -22.88 -10.45 10.48
N GLU A 237 -24.02 -11.14 10.63
CA GLU A 237 -24.71 -11.31 11.93
C GLU A 237 -23.97 -12.28 12.87
#